data_AF-A0A260WZK3-F1
#
_entry.id   AF-A0A260WZK3-F1
#
_cell.length_a   1.000
_cell.length_b   1.000
_cell.length_c   1.000
_cell.angle_alpha   90.00
_cell.angle_beta   90.00
_cell.angle_gamma   90.00
#
_symmetry.space_group_name_H-M   'P 1'
#
loop_
_entity.id
_entity.type
_entity.pdbx_description
1 polymer ?
#
loop_
_entity_poly.entity_id
_entity_poly.type
_entity_poly.pdbx_seq_one_letter_code
_entity_poly.pdbx_strand_id
1 'polypeptide(L)'
;MKTHLVRTRRSAEDFPRSEHLAWKVAEVAADAVPVPEDTTDMIVNRIIDNASVAAASLVRRPVTSARTQAQAHPYSPGATVFGVPGTFSPEWAAWANGVAVRELDFHDTFLAAEYSHPGDNIPPILAVAQHSGCSGRDLIRGLATGYEIQIDLVRAISLHEHKIDHVAHLGPSAAAGIGTLLGLDTETIYQAVGQALHTTTATRQSRKGAISSWKAYAPALAGKVAVEAVDRALRGEGAPSPIWEGEDGVIAWLLGGPDAEYQVPLPGPGEAKRAILDSYTKEHSAEYQSQAPIDLARRMRSRIDDLDRIETIVLHTSHHTHYVIGTGSNDPQKFDPTASRETLDHSVMYIFAVALEDGEWHHERSYAPERAQRPATIELWNKISTAEDPEWTRRYHSTDPDEKAFGARAEITLKDGTVIVDELAVADAHPLGARPFAREQYIDKFRTLADGIVSPDEQDRFLTAAQNAPTLAAGELDRLTFTVGGDVLARAPKTPKGIFR
;
A
#
# COMPACT_ATOMS: atom_id res chain seq x y z
N MET A 1 23.24 -3.35 -7.41
CA MET A 1 22.68 -2.96 -6.10
C MET A 1 23.80 -3.01 -5.07
N LYS A 2 23.94 -1.96 -4.25
CA LYS A 2 24.97 -1.82 -3.22
C LYS A 2 24.32 -1.89 -1.84
N THR A 3 24.86 -2.70 -0.95
CA THR A 3 24.39 -2.79 0.44
C THR A 3 25.15 -1.81 1.32
N HIS A 4 24.42 -1.08 2.17
CA HIS A 4 24.95 -0.09 3.08
C HIS A 4 24.72 -0.49 4.53
N LEU A 5 25.79 -0.58 5.32
CA LEU A 5 25.70 -0.72 6.77
C LEU A 5 25.24 0.60 7.39
N VAL A 6 24.17 0.53 8.19
CA VAL A 6 23.56 1.68 8.87
C VAL A 6 23.46 1.35 10.35
N ARG A 7 24.09 2.18 11.19
CA ARG A 7 24.14 2.00 12.64
C ARG A 7 24.23 3.35 13.33
N THR A 8 23.90 3.38 14.61
CA THR A 8 24.06 4.57 15.45
C THR A 8 25.53 5.02 15.51
N ARG A 9 25.73 6.34 15.52
CA ARG A 9 27.00 7.06 15.57
C ARG A 9 26.93 8.10 16.67
N ARG A 10 27.93 8.12 17.55
CA ARG A 10 28.03 9.15 18.60
C ARG A 10 28.35 10.49 17.97
N SER A 11 27.89 11.58 18.59
CA SER A 11 28.13 12.95 18.09
C SER A 11 29.62 13.32 17.98
N ALA A 12 30.49 12.61 18.71
CA ALA A 12 31.94 12.80 18.67
C ALA A 12 32.66 11.98 17.57
N GLU A 13 31.97 11.06 16.88
CA GLU A 13 32.56 10.31 15.77
C GLU A 13 32.62 11.16 14.50
N ASP A 14 33.73 11.09 13.77
CA ASP A 14 33.79 11.65 12.42
C ASP A 14 32.94 10.79 11.49
N PHE A 15 31.82 11.37 11.02
CA PHE A 15 30.85 10.71 10.18
C PHE A 15 30.35 11.72 9.14
N PRO A 16 30.97 11.76 7.95
CA PRO A 16 30.66 12.77 6.94
C PRO A 16 29.27 12.54 6.35
N ARG A 17 28.61 13.62 5.92
CA ARG A 17 27.25 13.57 5.34
C ARG A 17 27.13 12.55 4.21
N SER A 18 28.17 12.39 3.38
CA SER A 18 28.22 11.41 2.29
C SER A 18 28.04 9.96 2.74
N GLU A 19 28.26 9.66 4.02
CA GLU A 19 28.05 8.34 4.59
C GLU A 19 26.66 8.14 5.21
N HIS A 20 25.88 9.22 5.40
CA HIS A 20 24.52 9.13 5.93
C HIS A 20 23.62 8.35 4.96
N LEU A 21 22.70 7.53 5.48
CA LEU A 21 21.70 6.84 4.67
C LEU A 21 20.83 7.84 3.92
N ALA A 22 20.45 8.94 4.57
CA ALA A 22 19.70 10.03 3.92
C ALA A 22 20.43 10.61 2.70
N TRP A 23 21.75 10.69 2.76
CA TRP A 23 22.55 11.20 1.65
C TRP A 23 22.59 10.20 0.50
N LYS A 24 22.79 8.92 0.81
CA LYS A 24 22.75 7.84 -0.19
C LYS A 24 21.39 7.74 -0.88
N VAL A 25 20.29 7.89 -0.12
CA VAL A 25 18.93 8.00 -0.68
C VAL A 25 18.81 9.22 -1.60
N ALA A 26 19.35 10.37 -1.19
CA ALA A 26 19.34 11.58 -1.99
C ALA A 26 20.17 11.45 -3.29
N GLU A 27 21.30 10.73 -3.26
CA GLU A 27 22.09 10.43 -4.45
C GLU A 27 21.33 9.53 -5.43
N VAL A 28 20.64 8.50 -4.93
CA VAL A 28 19.75 7.66 -5.77
C VAL A 28 18.66 8.51 -6.41
N ALA A 29 18.05 9.42 -5.65
CA ALA A 29 16.99 10.30 -6.15
C ALA A 29 17.50 11.34 -7.18
N ALA A 30 18.67 11.93 -6.95
CA ALA A 30 19.28 12.89 -7.87
C ALA A 30 19.84 12.23 -9.15
N ASP A 31 20.05 10.91 -9.15
CA ASP A 31 20.56 10.19 -10.32
C ASP A 31 19.58 10.27 -11.51
N ALA A 32 20.10 10.81 -12.62
CA ALA A 32 19.40 11.01 -13.87
C ALA A 32 19.18 9.72 -14.69
N VAL A 33 19.54 8.55 -14.17
CA VAL A 33 19.35 7.24 -14.83
C VAL A 33 17.95 7.11 -15.48
N PRO A 34 17.86 6.64 -16.74
CA PRO A 34 16.59 6.40 -17.41
C PRO A 34 15.74 5.33 -16.70
N VAL A 35 14.42 5.50 -16.74
CA VAL A 35 13.48 4.47 -16.27
C VAL A 35 13.29 3.43 -17.38
N PRO A 36 13.53 2.14 -17.13
CA PRO A 36 13.28 1.08 -18.10
C PRO A 36 11.80 0.98 -18.52
N GLU A 37 11.55 0.39 -19.68
CA GLU A 37 10.20 0.25 -20.25
C GLU A 37 9.27 -0.57 -19.36
N ASP A 38 9.71 -1.72 -18.86
CA ASP A 38 8.93 -2.58 -17.95
C ASP A 38 8.56 -1.90 -16.62
N THR A 39 9.49 -1.12 -16.07
CA THR A 39 9.28 -0.27 -14.89
C THR A 39 8.25 0.81 -15.21
N THR A 40 8.35 1.46 -16.37
CA THR A 40 7.38 2.45 -16.83
C THR A 40 5.99 1.85 -16.99
N ASP A 41 5.88 0.68 -17.61
CA ASP A 41 4.62 -0.05 -17.79
C ASP A 41 3.97 -0.43 -16.46
N MET A 42 4.77 -0.86 -15.49
CA MET A 42 4.28 -1.16 -14.15
C MET A 42 3.83 0.10 -13.41
N ILE A 43 4.53 1.23 -13.56
CA ILE A 43 4.08 2.51 -12.98
C ILE A 43 2.70 2.89 -13.53
N VAL A 44 2.49 2.75 -14.85
CA VAL A 44 1.18 3.00 -15.46
C VAL A 44 0.11 2.07 -14.87
N ASN A 45 0.43 0.78 -14.70
CA ASN A 45 -0.48 -0.16 -14.03
C ASN A 45 -0.83 0.29 -12.61
N ARG A 46 0.12 0.81 -11.84
CA ARG A 46 -0.09 1.29 -10.46
C ARG A 46 -0.90 2.59 -10.39
N ILE A 47 -0.80 3.46 -11.38
CA ILE A 47 -1.67 4.63 -11.52
C ILE A 47 -3.13 4.18 -11.71
N ILE A 48 -3.37 3.21 -12.60
CA ILE A 48 -4.69 2.64 -12.83
C ILE A 48 -5.21 1.95 -11.55
N ASP A 49 -4.37 1.15 -10.90
CA ASP A 49 -4.72 0.43 -9.67
C ASP A 49 -5.14 1.38 -8.55
N ASN A 50 -4.36 2.44 -8.30
CA ASN A 50 -4.70 3.47 -7.31
C ASN A 50 -6.05 4.14 -7.61
N ALA A 51 -6.26 4.58 -8.85
CA ALA A 51 -7.51 5.21 -9.25
C ALA A 51 -8.71 4.25 -9.12
N SER A 52 -8.50 2.94 -9.33
CA SER A 52 -9.54 1.92 -9.13
C SER A 52 -10.02 1.91 -7.69
N VAL A 53 -9.08 1.92 -6.73
CA VAL A 53 -9.40 1.94 -5.30
C VAL A 53 -10.04 3.26 -4.89
N ALA A 54 -9.56 4.39 -5.43
CA ALA A 54 -10.15 5.70 -5.19
C ALA A 54 -11.60 5.80 -5.71
N ALA A 55 -11.92 5.16 -6.84
CA ALA A 55 -13.27 5.10 -7.37
C ALA A 55 -14.20 4.31 -6.44
N ALA A 56 -13.84 3.08 -6.07
CA ALA A 56 -14.65 2.25 -5.18
C ALA A 56 -14.82 2.86 -3.77
N SER A 57 -13.85 3.64 -3.29
CA SER A 57 -13.90 4.26 -1.96
C SER A 57 -14.58 5.64 -1.93
N LEU A 58 -14.91 6.22 -3.09
CA LEU A 58 -15.21 7.65 -3.25
C LEU A 58 -16.32 8.19 -2.34
N VAL A 59 -17.33 7.37 -2.08
CA VAL A 59 -18.52 7.71 -1.28
C VAL A 59 -18.41 7.26 0.17
N ARG A 60 -17.25 6.76 0.62
CA ARG A 60 -17.01 6.39 2.02
C ARG A 60 -16.77 7.63 2.87
N ARG A 61 -17.11 7.53 4.17
CA ARG A 61 -17.03 8.65 5.12
C ARG A 61 -15.62 9.22 5.28
N PRO A 62 -14.54 8.43 5.39
CA PRO A 62 -13.19 8.97 5.51
C PRO A 62 -12.79 9.77 4.27
N VAL A 63 -13.01 9.20 3.09
CA VAL A 63 -12.71 9.84 1.79
C VAL A 63 -13.50 11.14 1.62
N THR A 64 -14.78 11.14 1.99
CA THR A 64 -15.61 12.36 1.97
C THR A 64 -15.08 13.43 2.92
N SER A 65 -14.66 13.03 4.13
CA SER A 65 -14.12 13.97 5.12
C SER A 65 -12.79 14.57 4.63
N ALA A 66 -11.87 13.75 4.11
CA ALA A 66 -10.60 14.21 3.56
C ALA A 66 -10.78 15.14 2.34
N ARG A 67 -11.73 14.81 1.45
CA ARG A 67 -12.09 15.66 0.31
C ARG A 67 -12.63 17.02 0.76
N THR A 68 -13.54 17.06 1.74
CA THR A 68 -14.04 18.34 2.26
C THR A 68 -12.98 19.18 2.97
N GLN A 69 -11.99 18.54 3.62
CA GLN A 69 -10.80 19.24 4.12
C GLN A 69 -10.02 19.90 2.97
N ALA A 70 -9.73 19.16 1.90
CA ALA A 70 -9.01 19.73 0.74
C ALA A 70 -9.80 20.86 0.06
N GLN A 71 -11.12 20.75 -0.04
CA GLN A 71 -11.99 21.78 -0.61
C GLN A 71 -11.96 23.12 0.15
N ALA A 72 -11.53 23.13 1.42
CA ALA A 72 -11.31 24.35 2.18
C ALA A 72 -10.00 25.09 1.81
N HIS A 73 -9.15 24.49 0.97
CA HIS A 73 -7.85 25.03 0.57
C HIS A 73 -7.72 25.08 -0.96
N PRO A 74 -8.55 25.89 -1.66
CA PRO A 74 -8.40 26.09 -3.11
C PRO A 74 -7.07 26.78 -3.44
N TYR A 75 -6.42 26.37 -4.53
CA TYR A 75 -5.13 26.94 -4.95
C TYR A 75 -4.95 26.82 -6.47
N SER A 76 -4.26 27.78 -7.09
CA SER A 76 -4.03 27.83 -8.55
C SER A 76 -2.65 28.42 -8.90
N PRO A 77 -1.80 27.73 -9.70
CA PRO A 77 -1.98 26.35 -10.14
C PRO A 77 -1.96 25.42 -8.93
N GLY A 78 -2.89 24.47 -8.82
CA GLY A 78 -2.97 23.52 -7.71
C GLY A 78 -2.99 22.09 -8.22
N ALA A 79 -3.47 21.17 -7.38
CA ALA A 79 -3.63 19.77 -7.72
C ALA A 79 -5.10 19.33 -7.60
N THR A 80 -5.45 18.29 -8.34
CA THR A 80 -6.82 17.77 -8.46
C THR A 80 -7.13 16.76 -7.35
N VAL A 81 -8.43 16.63 -7.01
CA VAL A 81 -8.92 15.67 -6.02
C VAL A 81 -9.98 14.77 -6.66
N PHE A 82 -9.87 13.45 -6.44
CA PHE A 82 -10.81 12.49 -7.01
C PHE A 82 -12.28 12.83 -6.72
N GLY A 83 -13.09 12.78 -7.77
CA GLY A 83 -14.54 12.95 -7.77
C GLY A 83 -15.04 14.39 -7.81
N VAL A 84 -14.20 15.42 -7.67
CA VAL A 84 -14.64 16.82 -7.69
C VAL A 84 -13.83 17.67 -8.66
N PRO A 85 -14.45 18.66 -9.32
CA PRO A 85 -13.72 19.60 -10.16
C PRO A 85 -12.94 20.62 -9.32
N GLY A 86 -11.96 21.27 -9.95
CA GLY A 86 -11.15 22.33 -9.36
C GLY A 86 -9.77 21.88 -8.91
N THR A 87 -8.99 22.84 -8.39
CA THR A 87 -7.62 22.63 -7.93
C THR A 87 -7.44 23.14 -6.51
N PHE A 88 -6.65 22.41 -5.73
CA PHE A 88 -6.44 22.62 -4.29
C PHE A 88 -4.95 22.67 -3.99
N SER A 89 -4.60 23.13 -2.79
CA SER A 89 -3.20 23.14 -2.36
C SER A 89 -2.62 21.71 -2.44
N PRO A 90 -1.40 21.51 -2.98
CA PRO A 90 -0.89 20.18 -3.32
C PRO A 90 -0.82 19.22 -2.14
N GLU A 91 -0.47 19.72 -0.96
CA GLU A 91 -0.39 18.97 0.29
C GLU A 91 -1.76 18.48 0.76
N TRP A 92 -2.84 19.22 0.46
CA TRP A 92 -4.21 18.83 0.76
C TRP A 92 -4.82 17.92 -0.31
N ALA A 93 -4.43 18.09 -1.58
CA ALA A 93 -4.77 17.15 -2.65
C ALA A 93 -4.12 15.78 -2.41
N ALA A 94 -2.83 15.77 -2.03
CA ALA A 94 -2.10 14.57 -1.62
C ALA A 94 -2.79 13.86 -0.44
N TRP A 95 -3.23 14.62 0.56
CA TRP A 95 -4.01 14.09 1.69
C TRP A 95 -5.33 13.45 1.25
N ALA A 96 -6.16 14.18 0.49
CA ALA A 96 -7.48 13.67 0.10
C ALA A 96 -7.38 12.44 -0.82
N ASN A 97 -6.49 12.48 -1.81
CA ASN A 97 -6.28 11.38 -2.73
C ASN A 97 -5.61 10.19 -2.03
N GLY A 98 -4.67 10.44 -1.11
CA GLY A 98 -4.06 9.41 -0.25
C GLY A 98 -5.07 8.62 0.55
N VAL A 99 -6.04 9.31 1.17
CA VAL A 99 -7.13 8.63 1.90
C VAL A 99 -7.99 7.81 0.94
N ALA A 100 -8.32 8.34 -0.24
CA ALA A 100 -9.13 7.64 -1.24
C ALA A 100 -8.47 6.34 -1.70
N VAL A 101 -7.18 6.35 -2.01
CA VAL A 101 -6.46 5.17 -2.50
C VAL A 101 -6.21 4.14 -1.40
N ARG A 102 -6.09 4.57 -0.14
CA ARG A 102 -5.78 3.66 0.98
C ARG A 102 -7.01 3.04 1.65
N GLU A 103 -8.17 3.71 1.60
CA GLU A 103 -9.37 3.38 2.39
C GLU A 103 -9.78 1.90 2.33
N LEU A 104 -9.73 1.27 1.14
CA LEU A 104 -10.14 -0.12 1.00
C LEU A 104 -9.02 -1.14 1.22
N ASP A 105 -7.77 -0.69 1.38
CA ASP A 105 -6.58 -1.55 1.48
C ASP A 105 -6.41 -2.48 0.26
N PHE A 106 -6.66 -1.94 -0.93
CA PHE A 106 -6.88 -2.73 -2.14
C PHE A 106 -5.97 -2.38 -3.31
N HIS A 107 -4.96 -1.54 -3.08
CA HIS A 107 -3.87 -1.31 -4.04
C HIS A 107 -2.69 -2.22 -3.69
N ASP A 108 -1.55 -2.00 -4.35
CA ASP A 108 -0.37 -2.82 -4.19
C ASP A 108 0.22 -2.85 -2.77
N THR A 109 1.07 -3.84 -2.55
CA THR A 109 1.79 -4.06 -1.32
C THR A 109 3.14 -4.71 -1.62
N PHE A 110 4.03 -4.67 -0.63
CA PHE A 110 5.33 -5.32 -0.66
C PHE A 110 5.68 -5.77 0.76
N LEU A 111 6.11 -7.02 0.91
CA LEU A 111 6.44 -7.70 2.17
C LEU A 111 7.87 -8.26 2.06
N ALA A 112 8.69 -7.92 3.06
CA ALA A 112 10.05 -8.41 3.28
C ALA A 112 10.33 -8.40 4.79
N ALA A 113 11.39 -7.72 5.27
CA ALA A 113 11.62 -7.53 6.70
C ALA A 113 10.48 -6.72 7.34
N GLU A 114 10.01 -5.69 6.64
CA GLU A 114 8.79 -4.94 6.92
C GLU A 114 7.71 -5.22 5.84
N TYR A 115 6.52 -4.67 5.99
CA TYR A 115 5.50 -4.59 4.96
C TYR A 115 5.10 -3.16 4.66
N SER A 116 4.69 -2.90 3.43
CA SER A 116 4.38 -1.55 2.96
C SER A 116 3.34 -1.57 1.85
N HIS A 117 2.86 -0.38 1.53
CA HIS A 117 2.02 -0.12 0.37
C HIS A 117 2.70 0.93 -0.51
N PRO A 118 3.56 0.51 -1.45
CA PRO A 118 4.35 1.45 -2.25
C PRO A 118 3.52 2.41 -3.12
N GLY A 119 2.30 2.02 -3.49
CA GLY A 119 1.33 2.86 -4.18
C GLY A 119 0.91 4.12 -3.45
N ASP A 120 1.10 4.19 -2.13
CA ASP A 120 0.86 5.40 -1.34
C ASP A 120 1.83 6.55 -1.72
N ASN A 121 2.90 6.29 -2.50
CA ASN A 121 3.76 7.33 -3.08
C ASN A 121 3.08 8.12 -4.22
N ILE A 122 2.09 7.54 -4.90
CA ILE A 122 1.50 8.14 -6.11
C ILE A 122 0.78 9.46 -5.80
N PRO A 123 -0.11 9.55 -4.80
CA PRO A 123 -0.85 10.77 -4.51
C PRO A 123 0.02 12.02 -4.24
N PRO A 124 1.05 11.99 -3.37
CA PRO A 124 1.87 13.17 -3.12
C PRO A 124 2.75 13.56 -4.31
N ILE A 125 3.34 12.59 -5.02
CA ILE A 125 4.19 12.87 -6.18
C ILE A 125 3.36 13.45 -7.34
N LEU A 126 2.18 12.88 -7.61
CA LEU A 126 1.27 13.40 -8.64
C LEU A 126 0.75 14.79 -8.31
N ALA A 127 0.41 15.06 -7.03
CA ALA A 127 -0.07 16.38 -6.61
C ALA A 127 0.98 17.47 -6.86
N VAL A 128 2.25 17.21 -6.51
CA VAL A 128 3.34 18.15 -6.80
C VAL A 128 3.58 18.26 -8.31
N ALA A 129 3.52 17.15 -9.05
CA ALA A 129 3.70 17.17 -10.50
C ALA A 129 2.66 18.05 -11.22
N GLN A 130 1.39 17.95 -10.82
CA GLN A 130 0.32 18.80 -11.34
C GLN A 130 0.56 20.27 -11.02
N HIS A 131 0.88 20.57 -9.76
CA HIS A 131 1.11 21.93 -9.29
C HIS A 131 2.30 22.62 -9.97
N SER A 132 3.41 21.89 -10.12
CA SER A 132 4.66 22.41 -10.68
C SER A 132 4.70 22.39 -12.21
N GLY A 133 3.62 21.93 -12.88
CA GLY A 133 3.57 21.83 -14.33
C GLY A 133 4.55 20.82 -14.91
N CYS A 134 4.82 19.72 -14.19
CA CYS A 134 5.71 18.66 -14.64
C CYS A 134 5.10 17.85 -15.78
N SER A 135 5.94 17.19 -16.58
CA SER A 135 5.51 16.29 -17.63
C SER A 135 5.26 14.87 -17.11
N GLY A 136 4.61 14.05 -17.94
CA GLY A 136 4.48 12.61 -17.75
C GLY A 136 5.81 11.90 -17.52
N ARG A 137 6.85 12.28 -18.26
CA ARG A 137 8.20 11.72 -18.10
C ARG A 137 8.78 11.99 -16.71
N ASP A 138 8.55 13.19 -16.18
CA ASP A 138 9.03 13.58 -14.85
C ASP A 138 8.28 12.81 -13.76
N LEU A 139 6.95 12.64 -13.93
CA LEU A 139 6.13 11.82 -13.05
C LEU A 139 6.63 10.37 -12.98
N ILE A 140 6.87 9.72 -14.14
CA ILE A 140 7.39 8.34 -14.18
C ILE A 140 8.72 8.22 -13.43
N ARG A 141 9.63 9.19 -13.60
CA ARG A 141 10.91 9.21 -12.87
C ARG A 141 10.72 9.35 -11.35
N GLY A 142 9.86 10.27 -10.92
CA GLY A 142 9.55 10.47 -9.51
C GLY A 142 8.94 9.23 -8.85
N LEU A 143 7.98 8.59 -9.53
CA LEU A 143 7.34 7.38 -9.05
C LEU A 143 8.32 6.20 -8.98
N ALA A 144 9.20 6.03 -9.98
CA ALA A 144 10.25 5.01 -9.94
C ALA A 144 11.13 5.16 -8.69
N THR A 145 11.56 6.39 -8.35
CA THR A 145 12.34 6.64 -7.14
C THR A 145 11.55 6.38 -5.87
N GLY A 146 10.32 6.88 -5.76
CA GLY A 146 9.51 6.69 -4.54
C GLY A 146 9.31 5.20 -4.23
N TYR A 147 8.99 4.41 -5.25
CA TYR A 147 8.89 2.96 -5.13
C TYR A 147 10.21 2.29 -4.75
N GLU A 148 11.32 2.65 -5.41
CA GLU A 148 12.65 2.10 -5.12
C GLU A 148 13.01 2.28 -3.65
N ILE A 149 12.98 3.53 -3.18
CA ILE A 149 13.42 3.89 -1.83
C ILE A 149 12.56 3.20 -0.77
N GLN A 150 11.23 3.17 -0.94
CA GLN A 150 10.38 2.52 0.06
C GLN A 150 10.62 1.01 0.11
N ILE A 151 10.70 0.35 -1.05
CA ILE A 151 10.88 -1.10 -1.12
C ILE A 151 12.23 -1.51 -0.54
N ASP A 152 13.28 -0.77 -0.83
CA ASP A 152 14.62 -1.02 -0.30
C ASP A 152 14.74 -0.82 1.21
N LEU A 153 14.09 0.21 1.76
CA LEU A 153 13.97 0.39 3.21
C LEU A 153 13.19 -0.78 3.85
N VAL A 154 12.12 -1.24 3.20
CA VAL A 154 11.27 -2.35 3.66
C VAL A 154 12.00 -3.69 3.64
N ARG A 155 12.94 -3.90 2.70
CA ARG A 155 13.82 -5.08 2.67
C ARG A 155 14.73 -5.17 3.89
N ALA A 156 15.11 -4.03 4.45
CA ALA A 156 16.22 -3.95 5.40
C ALA A 156 15.83 -3.62 6.84
N ILE A 157 14.78 -2.83 7.05
CA ILE A 157 14.45 -2.27 8.36
C ILE A 157 13.01 -2.64 8.73
N SER A 158 12.86 -3.55 9.68
CA SER A 158 11.57 -3.88 10.30
C SER A 158 11.17 -2.78 11.29
N LEU A 159 10.09 -2.07 11.02
CA LEU A 159 9.49 -1.09 11.93
C LEU A 159 8.52 -1.80 12.90
N HIS A 160 7.91 -2.89 12.44
CA HIS A 160 6.92 -3.68 13.15
C HIS A 160 7.49 -4.35 14.40
N GLU A 161 8.73 -4.81 14.35
CA GLU A 161 9.42 -5.39 15.52
C GLU A 161 9.49 -4.37 16.66
N HIS A 162 9.63 -3.09 16.33
CA HIS A 162 9.70 -1.95 17.25
C HIS A 162 8.36 -1.25 17.52
N LYS A 163 7.24 -1.79 17.01
CA LYS A 163 5.91 -1.19 17.15
C LYS A 163 5.81 0.23 16.57
N ILE A 164 6.59 0.49 15.53
CA ILE A 164 6.47 1.68 14.68
C ILE A 164 5.55 1.34 13.50
N ASP A 165 4.76 2.32 13.06
CA ASP A 165 3.91 2.19 11.89
C ASP A 165 4.77 2.15 10.61
N HIS A 166 4.45 1.26 9.67
CA HIS A 166 5.23 1.08 8.44
C HIS A 166 5.29 2.34 7.56
N VAL A 167 4.39 3.30 7.78
CA VAL A 167 4.38 4.59 7.07
C VAL A 167 5.64 5.43 7.35
N ALA A 168 6.46 5.08 8.34
CA ALA A 168 7.72 5.77 8.59
C ALA A 168 8.71 5.65 7.41
N HIS A 169 8.62 4.58 6.60
CA HIS A 169 9.38 4.46 5.35
C HIS A 169 8.77 5.24 4.18
N LEU A 170 7.47 5.57 4.25
CA LEU A 170 6.76 6.26 3.16
C LEU A 170 7.17 7.73 3.04
N GLY A 171 7.22 8.46 4.16
CA GLY A 171 7.62 9.88 4.18
C GLY A 171 8.94 10.17 3.44
N PRO A 172 10.07 9.54 3.81
CA PRO A 172 11.34 9.73 3.11
C PRO A 172 11.30 9.29 1.65
N SER A 173 10.57 8.21 1.33
CA SER A 173 10.45 7.73 -0.06
C SER A 173 9.67 8.71 -0.95
N ALA A 174 8.59 9.30 -0.45
CA ALA A 174 7.81 10.29 -1.17
C ALA A 174 8.61 11.59 -1.36
N ALA A 175 9.37 12.03 -0.34
CA ALA A 175 10.26 13.18 -0.45
C ALA A 175 11.36 12.97 -1.52
N ALA A 176 11.97 11.78 -1.55
CA ALA A 176 12.94 11.40 -2.58
C ALA A 176 12.32 11.36 -3.99
N GLY A 177 11.10 10.81 -4.11
CA GLY A 177 10.35 10.79 -5.37
C GLY A 177 10.00 12.19 -5.88
N ILE A 178 9.54 13.08 -5.00
CA ILE A 178 9.30 14.50 -5.34
C ILE A 178 10.61 15.20 -5.73
N GLY A 179 11.71 14.92 -5.02
CA GLY A 179 13.03 15.44 -5.36
C GLY A 179 13.48 15.05 -6.77
N THR A 180 13.28 13.79 -7.15
CA THR A 180 13.56 13.28 -8.51
C THR A 180 12.67 13.95 -9.55
N LEU A 181 11.36 14.05 -9.27
CA LEU A 181 10.35 14.67 -10.13
C LEU A 181 10.74 16.12 -10.48
N LEU A 182 11.20 16.88 -9.48
CA LEU A 182 11.56 18.29 -9.63
C LEU A 182 13.01 18.51 -10.10
N GLY A 183 13.81 17.45 -10.21
CA GLY A 183 15.22 17.54 -10.59
C GLY A 183 16.08 18.30 -9.57
N LEU A 184 15.80 18.11 -8.27
CA LEU A 184 16.52 18.80 -7.19
C LEU A 184 17.93 18.24 -7.00
N ASP A 185 18.79 19.06 -6.40
CA ASP A 185 20.14 18.63 -6.01
C ASP A 185 20.13 17.74 -4.76
N THR A 186 21.19 16.96 -4.58
CA THR A 186 21.36 16.01 -3.48
C THR A 186 21.19 16.65 -2.10
N GLU A 187 21.67 17.87 -1.87
CA GLU A 187 21.58 18.52 -0.55
C GLU A 187 20.13 18.87 -0.23
N THR A 188 19.37 19.42 -1.18
CA THR A 188 17.94 19.71 -0.99
C THR A 188 17.15 18.44 -0.69
N ILE A 189 17.39 17.35 -1.43
CA ILE A 189 16.70 16.07 -1.21
C ILE A 189 17.08 15.48 0.14
N TYR A 190 18.36 15.54 0.52
CA TYR A 190 18.87 15.08 1.81
C TYR A 190 18.12 15.74 2.99
N GLN A 191 17.93 17.06 2.94
CA GLN A 191 17.18 17.78 3.99
C GLN A 191 15.70 17.37 4.03
N ALA A 192 15.06 17.23 2.87
CA ALA A 192 13.65 16.83 2.78
C ALA A 192 13.42 15.42 3.32
N VAL A 193 14.29 14.46 2.96
CA VAL A 193 14.24 13.07 3.44
C VAL A 193 14.37 13.00 4.96
N GLY A 194 15.33 13.75 5.53
CA GLY A 194 15.53 13.81 6.98
C GLY A 194 14.31 14.36 7.72
N GLN A 195 13.76 15.48 7.25
CA GLN A 195 12.58 16.09 7.85
C GLN A 195 11.36 15.16 7.76
N ALA A 196 11.13 14.54 6.59
CA ALA A 196 10.00 13.67 6.36
C ALA A 196 10.03 12.48 7.32
N LEU A 197 11.14 11.73 7.38
CA LEU A 197 11.28 10.60 8.30
C LEU A 197 11.05 11.02 9.76
N HIS A 198 11.65 12.14 10.19
CA HIS A 198 11.51 12.62 11.56
C HIS A 198 10.05 12.87 11.97
N THR A 199 9.24 13.36 11.03
CA THR A 199 7.87 13.83 11.30
C THR A 199 6.77 12.85 10.87
N THR A 200 7.12 11.78 10.17
CA THR A 200 6.20 10.70 9.77
C THR A 200 6.40 9.40 10.54
N THR A 201 7.25 9.39 11.56
CA THR A 201 7.44 8.22 12.44
C THR A 201 6.41 8.23 13.56
N ALA A 202 5.48 7.28 13.52
CA ALA A 202 4.39 7.17 14.50
C ALA A 202 4.33 5.78 15.13
N THR A 203 3.74 5.69 16.32
CA THR A 203 3.46 4.39 16.94
C THR A 203 2.49 3.56 16.10
N ARG A 204 2.58 2.23 16.23
CA ARG A 204 1.69 1.30 15.55
C ARG A 204 0.28 1.19 16.15
N GLN A 205 -0.08 2.05 17.11
CA GLN A 205 -1.41 2.03 17.72
C GLN A 205 -2.55 2.26 16.70
N SER A 206 -2.24 2.90 15.57
CA SER A 206 -3.11 3.04 14.39
C SER A 206 -3.66 1.70 13.84
N ARG A 207 -3.02 0.57 14.17
CA ARG A 207 -3.28 -0.75 13.57
C ARG A 207 -3.54 -1.84 14.62
N LYS A 208 -3.88 -1.49 15.86
CA LYS A 208 -4.17 -2.46 16.94
C LYS A 208 -5.33 -2.01 17.84
N GLY A 209 -6.17 -2.95 18.26
CA GLY A 209 -7.34 -2.69 19.11
C GLY A 209 -8.53 -2.15 18.30
N ALA A 210 -9.13 -1.04 18.72
CA ALA A 210 -10.18 -0.35 17.96
C ALA A 210 -9.57 0.38 16.75
N ILE A 211 -9.36 -0.36 15.66
CA ILE A 211 -8.81 0.17 14.40
C ILE A 211 -9.81 1.17 13.81
N SER A 212 -9.45 2.45 13.82
CA SER A 212 -10.29 3.53 13.28
C SER A 212 -9.95 3.82 11.81
N SER A 213 -10.73 4.71 11.19
CA SER A 213 -10.42 5.21 9.84
C SER A 213 -9.04 5.85 9.72
N TRP A 214 -8.35 6.17 10.84
CA TRP A 214 -6.98 6.66 10.83
C TRP A 214 -6.01 5.75 10.05
N LYS A 215 -6.29 4.45 9.94
CA LYS A 215 -5.54 3.53 9.07
C LYS A 215 -5.41 4.05 7.63
N ALA A 216 -6.44 4.70 7.09
CA ALA A 216 -6.43 5.31 5.75
C ALA A 216 -5.72 6.68 5.72
N TYR A 217 -5.78 7.42 6.83
CA TYR A 217 -5.16 8.75 6.94
C TYR A 217 -3.66 8.71 7.22
N ALA A 218 -3.16 7.66 7.87
CA ALA A 218 -1.74 7.55 8.25
C ALA A 218 -0.79 7.69 7.05
N PRO A 219 -0.95 6.96 5.92
CA PRO A 219 -0.09 7.18 4.76
C PRO A 219 -0.35 8.50 4.05
N ALA A 220 -1.61 8.97 4.01
CA ALA A 220 -1.96 10.28 3.46
C ALA A 220 -1.27 11.43 4.21
N LEU A 221 -1.11 11.31 5.53
CA LEU A 221 -0.33 12.23 6.34
C LEU A 221 1.14 12.22 5.92
N ALA A 222 1.73 11.04 5.73
CA ALA A 222 3.12 10.91 5.34
C ALA A 222 3.37 11.58 3.97
N GLY A 223 2.46 11.38 3.00
CA GLY A 223 2.52 12.07 1.71
C GLY A 223 2.40 13.60 1.84
N LYS A 224 1.43 14.08 2.64
CA LYS A 224 1.26 15.52 2.91
C LYS A 224 2.52 16.15 3.53
N VAL A 225 3.10 15.49 4.53
CA VAL A 225 4.32 15.93 5.21
C VAL A 225 5.53 15.89 4.28
N ALA A 226 5.62 14.91 3.36
CA ALA A 226 6.69 14.89 2.37
C ALA A 226 6.64 16.10 1.43
N VAL A 227 5.44 16.53 0.99
CA VAL A 227 5.26 17.76 0.20
C VAL A 227 5.77 18.99 0.97
N GLU A 228 5.37 19.12 2.24
CA GLU A 228 5.78 20.23 3.11
C GLU A 228 7.28 20.22 3.42
N ALA A 229 7.87 19.03 3.61
CA ALA A 229 9.30 18.85 3.84
C ALA A 229 10.14 19.29 2.63
N VAL A 230 9.70 18.96 1.41
CA VAL A 230 10.36 19.41 0.18
C VAL A 230 10.22 20.92 -0.02
N ASP A 231 9.02 21.50 0.18
CA ASP A 231 8.85 22.96 0.09
C ASP A 231 9.74 23.70 1.10
N ARG A 232 9.82 23.19 2.34
CA ARG A 232 10.71 23.75 3.35
C ARG A 232 12.18 23.66 2.93
N ALA A 233 12.65 22.50 2.46
CA ALA A 233 14.03 22.31 2.02
C ALA A 233 14.40 23.21 0.82
N LEU A 234 13.48 23.40 -0.13
CA LEU A 234 13.64 24.32 -1.27
C LEU A 234 13.87 25.79 -0.85
N ARG A 235 13.47 26.16 0.37
CA ARG A 235 13.70 27.49 0.96
C ARG A 235 15.06 27.60 1.66
N GLY A 236 15.91 26.58 1.57
CA GLY A 236 17.24 26.54 2.19
C GLY A 236 17.24 26.09 3.65
N GLU A 237 16.13 25.55 4.14
CA GLU A 237 15.99 25.11 5.52
C GLU A 237 16.53 23.68 5.72
N GLY A 238 17.27 23.47 6.81
CA GLY A 238 17.83 22.17 7.18
C GLY A 238 16.95 21.32 8.09
N ALA A 239 17.25 20.03 8.18
CA ALA A 239 16.61 19.02 9.02
C ALA A 239 17.58 18.46 10.07
N PRO A 240 17.08 17.82 11.15
CA PRO A 240 17.93 17.07 12.08
C PRO A 240 18.77 16.00 11.36
N SER A 241 20.06 15.90 11.70
CA SER A 241 20.98 14.97 11.03
C SER A 241 22.13 14.49 11.91
N PRO A 242 22.68 13.29 11.66
CA PRO A 242 22.16 12.25 10.76
C PRO A 242 20.85 11.65 11.29
N ILE A 243 19.83 11.53 10.44
CA ILE A 243 18.48 11.21 10.92
C ILE A 243 18.33 9.73 11.35
N TRP A 244 18.94 8.80 10.62
CA TRP A 244 18.93 7.38 10.99
C TRP A 244 20.01 7.09 12.03
N GLU A 245 21.23 7.54 11.75
CA GLU A 245 22.44 7.17 12.48
C GLU A 245 22.76 8.05 13.70
N GLY A 246 22.07 9.17 13.90
CA GLY A 246 22.38 10.11 14.97
C GLY A 246 22.34 9.46 16.35
N GLU A 247 23.12 10.00 17.29
CA GLU A 247 23.14 9.56 18.69
C GLU A 247 21.73 9.61 19.32
N ASP A 248 20.94 10.61 18.92
CA ASP A 248 19.51 10.73 19.22
C ASP A 248 18.60 10.45 18.00
N GLY A 249 19.09 9.66 17.05
CA GLY A 249 18.43 9.35 15.78
C GLY A 249 17.39 8.24 15.86
N VAL A 250 16.81 7.93 14.71
CA VAL A 250 15.73 6.92 14.58
C VAL A 250 16.20 5.54 15.06
N ILE A 251 17.41 5.11 14.71
CA ILE A 251 17.91 3.79 15.12
C ILE A 251 18.06 3.72 16.64
N ALA A 252 18.68 4.74 17.24
CA ALA A 252 19.05 4.77 18.64
C ALA A 252 17.83 4.68 19.59
N TRP A 253 16.72 5.34 19.24
CA TRP A 253 15.60 5.52 20.18
C TRP A 253 14.26 4.98 19.71
N LEU A 254 14.07 4.78 18.41
CA LEU A 254 12.77 4.32 17.87
C LEU A 254 12.84 2.89 17.35
N LEU A 255 14.03 2.36 17.06
CA LEU A 255 14.23 1.02 16.53
C LEU A 255 15.06 0.15 17.51
N GLY A 256 16.00 -0.64 16.99
CA GLY A 256 16.79 -1.63 17.74
C GLY A 256 17.80 -1.08 18.76
N GLY A 257 17.93 0.23 18.91
CA GLY A 257 18.83 0.84 19.90
C GLY A 257 20.22 1.18 19.35
N PRO A 258 21.11 1.71 20.20
CA PRO A 258 22.44 2.19 19.79
C PRO A 258 23.36 1.09 19.24
N ASP A 259 23.14 -0.16 19.60
CA ASP A 259 23.93 -1.32 19.16
C ASP A 259 23.35 -2.02 17.92
N ALA A 260 22.21 -1.56 17.39
CA ALA A 260 21.58 -2.18 16.23
C ALA A 260 22.26 -1.77 14.91
N GLU A 261 22.31 -2.74 13.99
CA GLU A 261 22.86 -2.58 12.65
C GLU A 261 21.86 -3.06 11.61
N TYR A 262 21.70 -2.29 10.53
CA TYR A 262 20.87 -2.62 9.39
C TYR A 262 21.70 -2.63 8.11
N GLN A 263 21.31 -3.49 7.16
CA GLN A 263 21.96 -3.62 5.87
C GLN A 263 20.97 -3.19 4.79
N VAL A 264 21.04 -1.91 4.38
CA VAL A 264 20.08 -1.32 3.45
C VAL A 264 20.60 -1.45 2.02
N PRO A 265 19.94 -2.23 1.14
CA PRO A 265 20.26 -2.23 -0.28
C PRO A 265 19.81 -0.93 -0.92
N LEU A 266 20.60 -0.35 -1.81
CA LEU A 266 20.19 0.75 -2.69
C LEU A 266 20.83 0.55 -4.09
N PRO A 267 20.25 1.09 -5.17
CA PRO A 267 20.92 1.13 -6.47
C PRO A 267 22.26 1.88 -6.39
N GLY A 268 23.27 1.37 -7.09
CA GLY A 268 24.50 2.11 -7.36
C GLY A 268 24.30 3.20 -8.41
N PRO A 269 25.27 4.12 -8.57
CA PRO A 269 25.21 5.15 -9.61
C PRO A 269 25.00 4.56 -11.00
N GLY A 270 23.99 5.05 -11.72
CA GLY A 270 23.63 4.59 -13.06
C GLY A 270 22.84 3.28 -13.10
N GLU A 271 22.56 2.64 -11.96
CA GLU A 271 21.69 1.48 -11.90
C GLU A 271 20.22 1.90 -11.95
N ALA A 272 19.42 1.18 -12.74
CA ALA A 272 18.01 1.49 -12.89
C ALA A 272 17.21 1.18 -11.61
N LYS A 273 16.25 2.06 -11.32
CA LYS A 273 15.27 1.93 -10.24
C LYS A 273 14.15 0.99 -10.69
N ARG A 274 14.16 -0.26 -10.24
CA ARG A 274 13.31 -1.37 -10.75
C ARG A 274 12.46 -2.03 -9.67
N ALA A 275 12.57 -1.64 -8.40
CA ALA A 275 11.97 -2.36 -7.28
C ALA A 275 10.44 -2.44 -7.35
N ILE A 276 9.77 -1.51 -8.05
CA ILE A 276 8.32 -1.59 -8.32
C ILE A 276 7.88 -2.92 -8.94
N LEU A 277 8.74 -3.57 -9.72
CA LEU A 277 8.46 -4.87 -10.35
C LEU A 277 8.28 -5.99 -9.33
N ASP A 278 8.82 -5.82 -8.12
CA ASP A 278 8.71 -6.79 -7.02
C ASP A 278 7.47 -6.54 -6.14
N SER A 279 6.78 -5.40 -6.31
CA SER A 279 5.50 -5.11 -5.64
C SER A 279 4.36 -5.94 -6.25
N TYR A 280 3.33 -6.19 -5.46
CA TYR A 280 2.21 -7.04 -5.85
C TYR A 280 0.88 -6.34 -5.64
N THR A 281 0.04 -6.36 -6.67
CA THR A 281 -1.33 -5.88 -6.54
C THR A 281 -2.17 -6.88 -5.77
N LYS A 282 -3.16 -6.37 -5.06
CA LYS A 282 -4.23 -7.18 -4.48
C LYS A 282 -5.31 -7.37 -5.54
N GLU A 283 -5.62 -8.61 -5.89
CA GLU A 283 -6.78 -8.92 -6.73
C GLU A 283 -8.07 -8.89 -5.92
N HIS A 284 -7.97 -9.27 -4.65
CA HIS A 284 -9.11 -9.33 -3.72
C HIS A 284 -9.00 -8.22 -2.67
N SER A 285 -10.10 -7.52 -2.36
CA SER A 285 -10.12 -6.56 -1.26
C SER A 285 -10.11 -7.35 0.04
N ALA A 286 -8.93 -7.64 0.56
CA ALA A 286 -8.68 -8.31 1.83
C ALA A 286 -7.23 -8.05 2.28
N GLU A 287 -6.90 -8.42 3.51
CA GLU A 287 -5.51 -8.47 3.95
C GLU A 287 -4.68 -9.36 2.98
N TYR A 288 -3.43 -8.99 2.69
CA TYR A 288 -2.61 -9.66 1.67
C TYR A 288 -2.36 -11.16 1.92
N GLN A 289 -2.16 -11.57 3.16
CA GLN A 289 -2.01 -12.96 3.61
C GLN A 289 -3.26 -13.79 3.30
N SER A 290 -4.38 -13.15 2.94
CA SER A 290 -5.60 -13.82 2.51
C SER A 290 -5.74 -13.97 0.99
N GLN A 291 -4.91 -13.34 0.17
CA GLN A 291 -5.03 -13.41 -1.30
C GLN A 291 -4.90 -14.86 -1.80
N ALA A 292 -3.81 -15.55 -1.43
CA ALA A 292 -3.61 -16.94 -1.80
C ALA A 292 -4.67 -17.88 -1.17
N PRO A 293 -5.07 -17.73 0.11
CA PRO A 293 -6.21 -18.47 0.65
C PRO A 293 -7.52 -18.30 -0.12
N ILE A 294 -7.84 -17.11 -0.66
CA ILE A 294 -9.03 -16.91 -1.50
C ILE A 294 -8.92 -17.71 -2.80
N ASP A 295 -7.80 -17.61 -3.51
CA ASP A 295 -7.59 -18.34 -4.76
C ASP A 295 -7.58 -19.86 -4.54
N LEU A 296 -6.98 -20.31 -3.42
CA LEU A 296 -6.99 -21.70 -3.00
C LEU A 296 -8.40 -22.21 -2.71
N ALA A 297 -9.21 -21.45 -1.97
CA ALA A 297 -10.61 -21.80 -1.68
C ALA A 297 -11.43 -21.93 -2.98
N ARG A 298 -11.29 -20.96 -3.90
CA ARG A 298 -11.96 -20.98 -5.21
C ARG A 298 -11.55 -22.19 -6.05
N ARG A 299 -10.26 -22.53 -6.05
CA ARG A 299 -9.74 -23.72 -6.75
C ARG A 299 -10.30 -25.01 -6.15
N MET A 300 -10.31 -25.11 -4.82
CA MET A 300 -10.80 -26.28 -4.10
C MET A 300 -12.32 -26.46 -4.17
N ARG A 301 -13.10 -25.39 -4.37
CA ARG A 301 -14.57 -25.44 -4.48
C ARG A 301 -15.05 -26.44 -5.53
N SER A 302 -14.35 -26.53 -6.65
CA SER A 302 -14.69 -27.49 -7.74
C SER A 302 -14.55 -28.97 -7.35
N ARG A 303 -13.88 -29.27 -6.22
CA ARG A 303 -13.62 -30.62 -5.72
C ARG A 303 -14.60 -31.04 -4.62
N ILE A 304 -15.54 -30.17 -4.24
CA ILE A 304 -16.50 -30.39 -3.15
C ILE A 304 -17.91 -30.14 -3.67
N ASP A 305 -18.68 -31.20 -3.85
CA ASP A 305 -20.03 -31.14 -4.39
C ASP A 305 -21.03 -30.56 -3.37
N ASP A 306 -20.84 -30.90 -2.08
CA ASP A 306 -21.71 -30.52 -0.98
C ASP A 306 -20.87 -30.08 0.23
N LEU A 307 -20.98 -28.81 0.61
CA LEU A 307 -20.22 -28.21 1.71
C LEU A 307 -20.72 -28.70 3.09
N ASP A 308 -21.94 -29.22 3.19
CA ASP A 308 -22.48 -29.77 4.44
C ASP A 308 -21.73 -31.06 4.85
N ARG A 309 -21.00 -31.68 3.93
CA ARG A 309 -20.12 -32.83 4.20
C ARG A 309 -18.82 -32.44 4.88
N ILE A 310 -18.47 -31.16 4.96
CA ILE A 310 -17.24 -30.72 5.61
C ILE A 310 -17.37 -30.89 7.13
N GLU A 311 -16.41 -31.59 7.72
CA GLU A 311 -16.26 -31.78 9.16
C GLU A 311 -15.29 -30.73 9.73
N THR A 312 -14.09 -30.62 9.15
CA THR A 312 -13.08 -29.62 9.56
C THR A 312 -12.26 -29.10 8.39
N ILE A 313 -11.70 -27.89 8.55
CA ILE A 313 -10.72 -27.31 7.65
C ILE A 313 -9.54 -26.80 8.48
N VAL A 314 -8.32 -27.17 8.08
CA VAL A 314 -7.08 -26.66 8.70
C VAL A 314 -6.24 -25.97 7.63
N LEU A 315 -5.88 -24.71 7.87
CA LEU A 315 -4.95 -23.94 7.05
C LEU A 315 -3.57 -23.92 7.71
N HIS A 316 -2.62 -24.68 7.16
CA HIS A 316 -1.22 -24.64 7.55
C HIS A 316 -0.52 -23.46 6.86
N THR A 317 0.01 -22.52 7.64
CA THR A 317 0.49 -21.23 7.11
C THR A 317 1.60 -20.65 7.99
N SER A 318 2.13 -19.48 7.64
CA SER A 318 3.21 -18.82 8.38
C SER A 318 2.77 -18.33 9.77
N HIS A 319 3.75 -18.07 10.64
CA HIS A 319 3.57 -17.40 11.93
C HIS A 319 2.76 -16.11 11.75
N HIS A 320 3.10 -15.31 10.74
CA HIS A 320 2.43 -14.03 10.50
C HIS A 320 0.94 -14.23 10.22
N THR A 321 0.57 -15.11 9.28
CA THR A 321 -0.83 -15.38 8.97
C THR A 321 -1.56 -15.95 10.18
N HIS A 322 -0.98 -16.94 10.89
CA HIS A 322 -1.58 -17.60 12.05
C HIS A 322 -1.89 -16.62 13.19
N TYR A 323 -0.95 -15.75 13.55
CA TYR A 323 -1.08 -14.85 14.70
C TYR A 323 -1.70 -13.49 14.35
N VAL A 324 -1.67 -13.06 13.08
CA VAL A 324 -2.21 -11.73 12.68
C VAL A 324 -3.63 -11.83 12.17
N ILE A 325 -3.98 -12.82 11.34
CA ILE A 325 -5.33 -12.95 10.74
C ILE A 325 -5.99 -14.33 10.98
N GLY A 326 -5.26 -15.27 11.57
CA GLY A 326 -5.70 -16.62 11.89
C GLY A 326 -6.19 -16.82 13.33
N THR A 327 -6.44 -18.07 13.68
CA THR A 327 -6.89 -18.52 15.00
C THR A 327 -5.87 -18.26 16.10
N GLY A 328 -4.57 -18.22 15.78
CA GLY A 328 -3.50 -17.91 16.74
C GLY A 328 -3.58 -16.50 17.31
N SER A 329 -4.32 -15.60 16.66
CA SER A 329 -4.55 -14.24 17.17
C SER A 329 -5.36 -14.20 18.48
N ASN A 330 -6.10 -15.28 18.79
CA ASN A 330 -7.01 -15.36 19.95
C ASN A 330 -8.01 -14.19 20.03
N ASP A 331 -8.39 -13.64 18.87
CA ASP A 331 -9.33 -12.54 18.72
C ASP A 331 -10.75 -13.10 18.43
N PRO A 332 -11.68 -13.12 19.41
CA PRO A 332 -13.01 -13.69 19.20
C PRO A 332 -13.83 -12.88 18.19
N GLN A 333 -13.53 -11.60 17.98
CA GLN A 333 -14.23 -10.77 16.99
C GLN A 333 -14.00 -11.29 15.56
N LYS A 334 -12.94 -12.08 15.31
CA LYS A 334 -12.70 -12.75 14.01
C LYS A 334 -13.56 -14.00 13.79
N PHE A 335 -14.48 -14.31 14.69
CA PHE A 335 -15.54 -15.30 14.54
C PHE A 335 -16.94 -14.67 14.73
N ASP A 336 -17.02 -13.36 14.89
CA ASP A 336 -18.28 -12.65 15.12
C ASP A 336 -18.92 -12.25 13.78
N PRO A 337 -20.11 -12.80 13.43
CA PRO A 337 -20.81 -12.47 12.19
C PRO A 337 -21.37 -11.05 12.15
N THR A 338 -21.28 -10.30 13.25
CA THR A 338 -21.64 -8.88 13.35
C THR A 338 -20.43 -7.95 13.37
N ALA A 339 -19.22 -8.51 13.22
CA ALA A 339 -17.99 -7.73 13.19
C ALA A 339 -17.96 -6.73 12.03
N SER A 340 -17.14 -5.69 12.18
CA SER A 340 -16.91 -4.70 11.13
C SER A 340 -16.28 -5.32 9.87
N ARG A 341 -16.42 -4.65 8.72
CA ARG A 341 -15.69 -5.03 7.49
C ARG A 341 -14.20 -5.15 7.78
N GLU A 342 -13.64 -4.19 8.50
CA GLU A 342 -12.22 -4.11 8.83
C GLU A 342 -11.76 -5.33 9.66
N THR A 343 -12.63 -5.87 10.52
CA THR A 343 -12.37 -7.12 11.26
C THR A 343 -12.49 -8.35 10.35
N LEU A 344 -13.55 -8.43 9.53
CA LEU A 344 -13.74 -9.55 8.60
C LEU A 344 -12.64 -9.61 7.53
N ASP A 345 -12.08 -8.47 7.12
CA ASP A 345 -10.94 -8.42 6.18
C ASP A 345 -9.64 -9.00 6.78
N HIS A 346 -9.56 -9.14 8.10
CA HIS A 346 -8.47 -9.77 8.86
C HIS A 346 -8.88 -11.10 9.52
N SER A 347 -9.91 -11.79 9.00
CA SER A 347 -10.31 -13.13 9.43
C SER A 347 -10.13 -14.13 8.29
N VAL A 348 -8.97 -14.82 8.24
CA VAL A 348 -8.71 -15.77 7.15
C VAL A 348 -9.70 -16.94 7.15
N MET A 349 -10.26 -17.26 8.32
CA MET A 349 -11.31 -18.27 8.46
C MET A 349 -12.60 -17.83 7.74
N TYR A 350 -13.06 -16.61 7.98
CA TYR A 350 -14.23 -16.03 7.29
C TYR A 350 -13.98 -15.97 5.79
N ILE A 351 -12.81 -15.46 5.41
CA ILE A 351 -12.44 -15.22 4.03
C ILE A 351 -12.42 -16.54 3.24
N PHE A 352 -11.77 -17.57 3.80
CA PHE A 352 -11.73 -18.88 3.18
C PHE A 352 -13.13 -19.52 3.09
N ALA A 353 -13.98 -19.38 4.13
CA ALA A 353 -15.35 -19.89 4.12
C ALA A 353 -16.18 -19.27 2.97
N VAL A 354 -16.20 -17.95 2.87
CA VAL A 354 -17.02 -17.24 1.87
C VAL A 354 -16.48 -17.48 0.46
N ALA A 355 -15.15 -17.45 0.26
CA ALA A 355 -14.55 -17.76 -1.03
C ALA A 355 -14.81 -19.20 -1.48
N LEU A 356 -14.84 -20.15 -0.54
CA LEU A 356 -15.20 -21.54 -0.80
C LEU A 356 -16.69 -21.65 -1.15
N GLU A 357 -17.58 -21.06 -0.36
CA GLU A 357 -19.03 -21.13 -0.60
C GLU A 357 -19.45 -20.54 -1.94
N ASP A 358 -19.01 -19.31 -2.22
CA ASP A 358 -19.47 -18.53 -3.36
C ASP A 358 -18.68 -18.85 -4.65
N GLY A 359 -17.45 -19.38 -4.52
CA GLY A 359 -16.53 -19.54 -5.65
C GLY A 359 -16.02 -18.22 -6.24
N GLU A 360 -16.36 -17.10 -5.61
CA GLU A 360 -15.93 -15.75 -5.95
C GLU A 360 -15.60 -14.92 -4.70
N TRP A 361 -14.92 -13.79 -4.88
CA TRP A 361 -14.70 -12.80 -3.85
C TRP A 361 -15.00 -11.40 -4.37
N HIS A 362 -15.83 -10.64 -3.66
CA HIS A 362 -16.23 -9.30 -4.05
C HIS A 362 -16.04 -8.30 -2.91
N HIS A 363 -15.42 -7.16 -3.21
CA HIS A 363 -14.99 -6.18 -2.22
C HIS A 363 -16.08 -5.57 -1.32
N GLU A 364 -17.35 -5.56 -1.77
CA GLU A 364 -18.52 -5.19 -0.97
C GLU A 364 -19.38 -6.39 -0.56
N ARG A 365 -19.96 -7.11 -1.54
CA ARG A 365 -20.90 -8.22 -1.30
C ARG A 365 -20.37 -9.31 -0.38
N SER A 366 -19.07 -9.63 -0.42
CA SER A 366 -18.48 -10.64 0.47
C SER A 366 -18.41 -10.19 1.93
N TYR A 367 -18.69 -8.93 2.24
CA TYR A 367 -18.72 -8.38 3.60
C TYR A 367 -20.11 -7.91 4.04
N ALA A 368 -21.12 -8.02 3.18
CA ALA A 368 -22.46 -7.53 3.50
C ALA A 368 -23.03 -8.28 4.72
N PRO A 369 -23.72 -7.61 5.67
CA PRO A 369 -24.26 -8.26 6.87
C PRO A 369 -25.12 -9.49 6.55
N GLU A 370 -25.96 -9.41 5.54
CA GLU A 370 -26.80 -10.51 5.05
C GLU A 370 -26.00 -11.70 4.47
N ARG A 371 -24.75 -11.47 4.04
CA ARG A 371 -23.84 -12.51 3.58
C ARG A 371 -23.09 -13.14 4.75
N ALA A 372 -22.55 -12.32 5.65
CA ALA A 372 -21.77 -12.77 6.80
C ALA A 372 -22.61 -13.53 7.84
N GLN A 373 -23.90 -13.18 7.95
CA GLN A 373 -24.82 -13.75 8.95
C GLN A 373 -25.58 -14.99 8.45
N ARG A 374 -25.26 -15.54 7.28
CA ARG A 374 -25.89 -16.79 6.80
C ARG A 374 -25.56 -17.94 7.76
N PRO A 375 -26.56 -18.73 8.22
CA PRO A 375 -26.30 -19.83 9.15
C PRO A 375 -25.27 -20.84 8.65
N ALA A 376 -25.32 -21.22 7.37
CA ALA A 376 -24.37 -22.15 6.76
C ALA A 376 -22.93 -21.61 6.78
N THR A 377 -22.75 -20.31 6.51
CA THR A 377 -21.45 -19.64 6.54
C THR A 377 -20.88 -19.61 7.95
N ILE A 378 -21.70 -19.29 8.95
CA ILE A 378 -21.29 -19.30 10.35
C ILE A 378 -20.86 -20.72 10.75
N GLU A 379 -21.61 -21.74 10.35
CA GLU A 379 -21.26 -23.13 10.61
C GLU A 379 -19.91 -23.51 9.97
N LEU A 380 -19.73 -23.24 8.68
CA LEU A 380 -18.48 -23.53 7.96
C LEU A 380 -17.29 -22.75 8.53
N TRP A 381 -17.48 -21.46 8.82
CA TRP A 381 -16.48 -20.59 9.41
C TRP A 381 -15.95 -21.16 10.74
N ASN A 382 -16.83 -21.68 11.60
CA ASN A 382 -16.45 -22.30 12.86
C ASN A 382 -15.75 -23.67 12.71
N LYS A 383 -15.76 -24.27 11.52
CA LYS A 383 -15.00 -25.49 11.20
C LYS A 383 -13.58 -25.20 10.70
N ILE A 384 -13.25 -23.94 10.41
CA ILE A 384 -11.94 -23.53 9.88
C ILE A 384 -11.02 -23.10 11.02
N SER A 385 -9.82 -23.67 11.03
CA SER A 385 -8.74 -23.29 11.93
C SER A 385 -7.44 -23.03 11.15
N THR A 386 -6.50 -22.34 11.77
CA THR A 386 -5.14 -22.15 11.24
C THR A 386 -4.12 -22.82 12.15
N ALA A 387 -3.05 -23.34 11.58
CA ALA A 387 -1.89 -23.86 12.29
C ALA A 387 -0.62 -23.22 11.73
N GLU A 388 0.27 -22.77 12.61
CA GLU A 388 1.62 -22.38 12.17
C GLU A 388 2.37 -23.63 11.68
N ASP A 389 3.00 -23.50 10.52
CA ASP A 389 3.94 -24.46 9.98
C ASP A 389 5.32 -23.76 9.83
N PRO A 390 6.38 -24.26 10.50
CA PRO A 390 7.69 -23.63 10.47
C PRO A 390 8.27 -23.44 9.06
N GLU A 391 7.94 -24.33 8.12
CA GLU A 391 8.42 -24.21 6.75
C GLU A 391 7.73 -23.05 6.02
N TRP A 392 6.43 -22.83 6.25
CA TRP A 392 5.74 -21.66 5.72
C TRP A 392 6.25 -20.36 6.35
N THR A 393 6.61 -20.36 7.63
CA THR A 393 7.27 -19.21 8.29
C THR A 393 8.64 -18.91 7.68
N ARG A 394 9.47 -19.93 7.44
CA ARG A 394 10.77 -19.77 6.79
C ARG A 394 10.63 -19.16 5.39
N ARG A 395 9.73 -19.71 4.57
CA ARG A 395 9.45 -19.25 3.21
C ARG A 395 8.88 -17.84 3.15
N TYR A 396 8.07 -17.45 4.14
CA TYR A 396 7.53 -16.08 4.26
C TYR A 396 8.63 -15.01 4.39
N HIS A 397 9.73 -15.35 5.06
CA HIS A 397 10.87 -14.45 5.24
C HIS A 397 11.97 -14.62 4.18
N SER A 398 11.80 -15.54 3.23
CA SER A 398 12.80 -15.75 2.19
C SER A 398 12.85 -14.56 1.23
N THR A 399 14.08 -14.15 0.91
CA THR A 399 14.34 -13.16 -0.15
C THR A 399 14.51 -13.82 -1.51
N ASP A 400 14.61 -15.16 -1.56
CA ASP A 400 14.63 -15.95 -2.78
C ASP A 400 13.22 -16.01 -3.39
N PRO A 401 13.01 -15.49 -4.62
CA PRO A 401 11.72 -15.58 -5.31
C PRO A 401 11.20 -17.02 -5.45
N ASP A 402 12.08 -18.01 -5.59
CA ASP A 402 11.69 -19.41 -5.80
C ASP A 402 11.15 -20.06 -4.51
N GLU A 403 11.52 -19.53 -3.34
CA GLU A 403 11.06 -20.05 -2.06
C GLU A 403 9.90 -19.24 -1.46
N LYS A 404 9.79 -17.97 -1.82
CA LYS A 404 8.85 -17.00 -1.24
C LYS A 404 7.42 -17.53 -1.21
N ALA A 405 6.79 -17.46 -0.04
CA ALA A 405 5.41 -17.90 0.14
C ALA A 405 4.63 -17.05 1.15
N PHE A 406 3.42 -16.68 0.77
CA PHE A 406 2.47 -15.89 1.57
C PHE A 406 1.13 -16.58 1.78
N GLY A 407 0.95 -17.79 1.22
CA GLY A 407 -0.32 -18.53 1.27
C GLY A 407 -0.39 -19.60 2.35
N ALA A 408 -0.97 -20.75 1.98
CA ALA A 408 -1.24 -21.83 2.91
C ALA A 408 -1.37 -23.19 2.19
N ARG A 409 -1.21 -24.27 2.96
CA ARG A 409 -1.74 -25.60 2.64
C ARG A 409 -3.09 -25.75 3.36
N ALA A 410 -4.15 -26.06 2.61
CA ALA A 410 -5.47 -26.32 3.15
C ALA A 410 -5.75 -27.83 3.19
N GLU A 411 -6.21 -28.31 4.34
CA GLU A 411 -6.69 -29.67 4.54
C GLU A 411 -8.16 -29.65 4.92
N ILE A 412 -9.01 -30.17 4.03
CA ILE A 412 -10.46 -30.26 4.23
C ILE A 412 -10.81 -31.72 4.54
N THR A 413 -11.26 -31.98 5.76
CA THR A 413 -11.72 -33.31 6.18
C THR A 413 -13.24 -33.37 6.05
N LEU A 414 -13.74 -34.37 5.32
CA LEU A 414 -15.16 -34.64 5.17
C LEU A 414 -15.65 -35.58 6.29
N LYS A 415 -16.96 -35.58 6.54
CA LYS A 415 -17.65 -36.42 7.55
C LYS A 415 -17.46 -37.93 7.35
N ASP A 416 -17.11 -38.37 6.15
CA ASP A 416 -16.79 -39.78 5.86
C ASP A 416 -15.31 -40.14 6.05
N GLY A 417 -14.49 -39.18 6.50
CA GLY A 417 -13.05 -39.32 6.72
C GLY A 417 -12.19 -39.03 5.49
N THR A 418 -12.77 -38.72 4.33
CA THR A 418 -12.01 -38.30 3.14
C THR A 418 -11.31 -36.97 3.42
N VAL A 419 -10.03 -36.87 3.04
CA VAL A 419 -9.24 -35.64 3.18
C VAL A 419 -8.89 -35.10 1.80
N ILE A 420 -9.26 -33.84 1.56
CA ILE A 420 -8.92 -33.09 0.36
C ILE A 420 -7.80 -32.11 0.73
N VAL A 421 -6.62 -32.30 0.16
CA VAL A 421 -5.45 -31.44 0.37
C VAL A 421 -5.15 -30.66 -0.91
N ASP A 422 -4.77 -29.40 -0.73
CA ASP A 422 -4.22 -28.53 -1.76
C ASP A 422 -3.39 -27.41 -1.11
N GLU A 423 -2.48 -26.79 -1.87
CA GLU A 423 -1.67 -25.68 -1.37
C GLU A 423 -1.38 -24.61 -2.43
N LEU A 424 -1.23 -23.37 -1.99
CA LEU A 424 -0.86 -22.26 -2.86
C LEU A 424 0.14 -21.36 -2.15
N ALA A 425 1.33 -21.21 -2.75
CA ALA A 425 2.44 -20.45 -2.17
C ALA A 425 2.20 -18.94 -2.24
N VAL A 426 1.77 -18.43 -3.39
CA VAL A 426 1.50 -17.02 -3.67
C VAL A 426 0.19 -16.88 -4.43
N ALA A 427 -0.49 -15.74 -4.28
CA ALA A 427 -1.75 -15.48 -4.96
C ALA A 427 -1.59 -15.52 -6.49
N ASP A 428 -2.67 -15.80 -7.21
CA ASP A 428 -2.60 -15.93 -8.67
C ASP A 428 -2.09 -14.64 -9.31
N ALA A 429 -2.55 -13.48 -8.83
CA ALA A 429 -2.19 -12.15 -9.30
C ALA A 429 -0.77 -11.68 -8.94
N HIS A 430 -0.05 -12.40 -8.06
CA HIS A 430 1.32 -12.06 -7.67
C HIS A 430 2.24 -12.07 -8.90
N PRO A 431 3.30 -11.24 -8.96
CA PRO A 431 4.36 -11.36 -9.98
C PRO A 431 4.98 -12.76 -10.15
N LEU A 432 4.82 -13.65 -9.17
CA LEU A 432 5.34 -15.02 -9.12
C LEU A 432 4.20 -16.05 -9.16
N GLY A 433 2.95 -15.59 -9.31
CA GLY A 433 1.74 -16.40 -9.29
C GLY A 433 1.41 -17.03 -10.63
N ALA A 434 0.32 -17.78 -10.67
CA ALA A 434 -0.13 -18.47 -11.88
C ALA A 434 -0.69 -17.53 -12.97
N ARG A 435 -1.16 -16.33 -12.58
CA ARG A 435 -1.71 -15.31 -13.47
C ARG A 435 -1.28 -13.91 -13.00
N PRO A 436 0.01 -13.55 -13.12
CA PRO A 436 0.48 -12.22 -12.77
C PRO A 436 -0.33 -11.16 -13.51
N PHE A 437 -0.80 -10.13 -12.82
CA PHE A 437 -1.58 -9.08 -13.46
C PHE A 437 -0.77 -8.33 -14.51
N ALA A 438 -1.28 -8.32 -15.74
CA ALA A 438 -0.86 -7.43 -16.81
C ALA A 438 -1.87 -6.28 -16.97
N ARG A 439 -1.59 -5.37 -17.92
CA ARG A 439 -2.39 -4.14 -18.16
C ARG A 439 -3.89 -4.39 -18.25
N GLU A 440 -4.30 -5.44 -18.96
CA GLU A 440 -5.72 -5.79 -19.13
C GLU A 440 -6.41 -6.03 -17.78
N GLN A 441 -5.78 -6.77 -16.86
CA GLN A 441 -6.36 -7.04 -15.55
C GLN A 441 -6.46 -5.78 -14.68
N TYR A 442 -5.52 -4.83 -14.79
CA TYR A 442 -5.66 -3.52 -14.12
C TYR A 442 -6.80 -2.68 -14.71
N ILE A 443 -6.98 -2.71 -16.03
CA ILE A 443 -8.11 -2.04 -16.70
C ILE A 443 -9.44 -2.65 -16.26
N ASP A 444 -9.54 -3.97 -16.23
CA ASP A 444 -10.75 -4.68 -15.80
C ASP A 444 -11.07 -4.41 -14.33
N LYS A 445 -10.04 -4.39 -13.47
CA LYS A 445 -10.17 -3.99 -12.07
C LYS A 445 -10.70 -2.56 -11.96
N PHE A 446 -10.16 -1.62 -12.74
CA PHE A 446 -10.65 -0.24 -12.76
C PHE A 446 -12.12 -0.17 -13.18
N ARG A 447 -12.49 -0.80 -14.29
CA ARG A 447 -13.88 -0.81 -14.78
C ARG A 447 -14.84 -1.40 -13.73
N THR A 448 -14.44 -2.50 -13.10
CA THR A 448 -15.22 -3.18 -12.06
C THR A 448 -15.43 -2.28 -10.84
N LEU A 449 -14.36 -1.62 -10.36
CA LEU A 449 -14.42 -0.78 -9.16
C LEU A 449 -14.98 0.62 -9.41
N ALA A 450 -14.98 1.06 -10.66
CA ALA A 450 -15.57 2.33 -11.08
C ALA A 450 -17.04 2.20 -11.50
N ASP A 451 -17.56 0.97 -11.65
CA ASP A 451 -18.95 0.73 -12.08
C ASP A 451 -19.95 1.39 -11.14
N GLY A 452 -20.94 2.07 -11.71
CA GLY A 452 -21.92 2.85 -10.98
C GLY A 452 -21.36 4.04 -10.18
N ILE A 453 -20.05 4.34 -10.23
CA ILE A 453 -19.41 5.49 -9.58
C ILE A 453 -18.90 6.51 -10.60
N VAL A 454 -18.12 6.06 -11.58
CA VAL A 454 -17.55 6.91 -12.65
C VAL A 454 -18.26 6.58 -13.94
N SER A 455 -18.73 7.58 -14.67
CA SER A 455 -19.43 7.35 -15.95
C SER A 455 -18.52 6.68 -16.98
N PRO A 456 -19.03 5.82 -17.88
CA PRO A 456 -18.21 5.14 -18.89
C PRO A 456 -17.29 6.05 -19.70
N ASP A 457 -17.79 7.22 -20.14
CA ASP A 457 -16.99 8.19 -20.91
C ASP A 457 -15.78 8.71 -20.10
N GLU A 458 -16.00 8.99 -18.82
CA GLU A 458 -14.96 9.45 -17.90
C GLU A 458 -13.96 8.32 -17.55
N GLN A 459 -14.44 7.08 -17.45
CA GLN A 459 -13.58 5.91 -17.31
C GLN A 459 -12.64 5.79 -18.51
N ASP A 460 -13.18 5.86 -19.73
CA ASP A 460 -12.39 5.75 -20.97
C ASP A 460 -11.42 6.93 -21.13
N ARG A 461 -11.82 8.14 -20.74
CA ARG A 461 -10.94 9.32 -20.71
C ARG A 461 -9.77 9.11 -19.75
N PHE A 462 -10.04 8.69 -18.52
CA PHE A 462 -9.00 8.43 -17.52
C PHE A 462 -8.06 7.32 -17.98
N LEU A 463 -8.60 6.18 -18.43
CA LEU A 463 -7.79 5.05 -18.91
C LEU A 463 -6.92 5.42 -20.10
N THR A 464 -7.43 6.26 -21.02
CA THR A 464 -6.62 6.78 -22.13
C THR A 464 -5.49 7.66 -21.63
N ALA A 465 -5.74 8.54 -20.67
CA ALA A 465 -4.70 9.40 -20.09
C ALA A 465 -3.66 8.59 -19.31
N ALA A 466 -4.10 7.65 -18.47
CA ALA A 466 -3.22 6.79 -17.67
C ALA A 466 -2.29 5.95 -18.55
N GLN A 467 -2.83 5.33 -19.60
CA GLN A 467 -2.02 4.54 -20.54
C GLN A 467 -0.99 5.39 -21.31
N ASN A 468 -1.29 6.67 -21.53
CA ASN A 468 -0.38 7.63 -22.15
C ASN A 468 0.46 8.42 -21.13
N ALA A 469 0.39 8.09 -19.83
CA ALA A 469 1.04 8.85 -18.77
C ALA A 469 2.52 9.18 -19.04
N PRO A 470 3.37 8.28 -19.60
CA PRO A 470 4.78 8.61 -19.89
C PRO A 470 4.97 9.73 -20.93
N THR A 471 3.95 9.99 -21.75
CA THR A 471 3.97 10.92 -22.88
C THR A 471 3.12 12.18 -22.67
N LEU A 472 2.39 12.27 -21.55
CA LEU A 472 1.59 13.46 -21.23
C LEU A 472 2.49 14.70 -21.13
N ALA A 473 2.06 15.79 -21.74
CA ALA A 473 2.75 17.06 -21.67
C ALA A 473 2.57 17.74 -20.30
N ALA A 474 3.40 18.74 -20.03
CA ALA A 474 3.22 19.64 -18.90
C ALA A 474 1.80 20.25 -18.92
N GLY A 475 1.11 20.17 -17.78
CA GLY A 475 -0.26 20.67 -17.64
C GLY A 475 -1.36 19.68 -18.06
N GLU A 476 -1.02 18.46 -18.50
CA GLU A 476 -2.00 17.41 -18.81
C GLU A 476 -2.16 16.36 -17.69
N LEU A 477 -1.40 16.47 -16.60
CA LEU A 477 -1.41 15.49 -15.50
C LEU A 477 -2.69 15.54 -14.64
N ASP A 478 -3.50 16.59 -14.76
CA ASP A 478 -4.84 16.68 -14.17
C ASP A 478 -5.76 15.56 -14.68
N ARG A 479 -5.52 15.09 -15.92
CA ARG A 479 -6.22 13.97 -16.57
C ARG A 479 -5.99 12.62 -15.88
N LEU A 480 -5.00 12.51 -14.99
CA LEU A 480 -4.73 11.32 -14.15
C LEU A 480 -5.58 11.28 -12.86
N THR A 481 -6.62 12.11 -12.80
CA THR A 481 -7.73 11.97 -11.84
C THR A 481 -9.05 11.87 -12.61
N PHE A 482 -10.18 11.77 -11.90
CA PHE A 482 -11.51 11.77 -12.52
C PHE A 482 -12.50 12.59 -11.68
N THR A 483 -13.57 13.04 -12.32
CA THR A 483 -14.72 13.68 -11.66
C THR A 483 -15.96 12.80 -11.73
N VAL A 484 -16.96 13.04 -10.89
CA VAL A 484 -18.22 12.29 -10.90
C VAL A 484 -19.43 13.22 -10.84
N GLY A 485 -20.60 12.69 -11.20
CA GLY A 485 -21.87 13.41 -11.13
C GLY A 485 -22.27 13.81 -9.70
N GLY A 486 -23.08 14.87 -9.58
CA GLY A 486 -23.58 15.33 -8.28
C GLY A 486 -24.49 14.32 -7.58
N ASP A 487 -25.18 13.47 -8.33
CA ASP A 487 -25.96 12.33 -7.84
C ASP A 487 -25.07 11.28 -7.15
N VAL A 488 -23.88 11.02 -7.69
CA VAL A 488 -22.89 10.13 -7.07
C VAL A 488 -22.41 10.70 -5.74
N LEU A 489 -22.02 11.98 -5.73
CA LEU A 489 -21.57 12.66 -4.51
C LEU A 489 -22.69 12.78 -3.47
N ALA A 490 -23.96 12.85 -3.89
CA ALA A 490 -25.10 12.88 -2.97
C ALA A 490 -25.31 11.56 -2.20
N ARG A 491 -24.76 10.43 -2.69
CA ARG A 491 -24.73 9.16 -1.96
C ARG A 491 -23.72 9.17 -0.80
N ALA A 492 -22.74 10.06 -0.84
CA ALA A 492 -21.73 10.16 0.21
C ALA A 492 -22.36 10.63 1.54
N PRO A 493 -21.88 10.14 2.69
CA PRO A 493 -22.44 10.51 3.98
C PRO A 493 -22.21 12.00 4.26
N LYS A 494 -23.23 12.66 4.83
CA LYS A 494 -23.06 14.04 5.31
C LYS A 494 -22.05 14.06 6.46
N THR A 495 -21.00 14.85 6.31
CA THR A 495 -20.01 15.08 7.36
C THR A 495 -20.33 16.35 8.13
N PRO A 496 -20.15 16.38 9.47
CA PRO A 496 -20.22 17.63 10.23
C PRO A 496 -19.22 18.66 9.71
N LYS A 497 -19.50 19.96 9.94
CA LYS A 497 -18.58 21.04 9.54
C LYS A 497 -17.28 20.98 10.36
N GLY A 498 -16.15 21.17 9.69
CA GLY A 498 -14.84 21.37 10.31
C GLY A 498 -14.60 22.81 10.78
N ILE A 499 -13.35 23.12 11.10
CA ILE A 499 -12.92 24.45 11.59
C ILE A 499 -12.78 25.50 10.48
N PHE A 500 -12.56 25.07 9.23
CA PHE A 500 -12.52 25.93 8.05
C PHE A 500 -13.94 26.03 7.47
N ARG A 501 -14.47 27.25 7.31
CA ARG A 501 -15.87 27.53 6.94
C ARG A 501 -15.98 28.37 5.69
#